data_AF-A0A316PL35-F1
#
_entry.id   AF-A0A316PL35-F1
#
_cell.length_a   1.000
_cell.length_b   1.000
_cell.length_c   1.000
_cell.angle_alpha   90.00
_cell.angle_beta   90.00
_cell.angle_gamma   90.00
#
_symmetry.space_group_name_H-M   'P 1'
#
loop_
_entity.id
_entity.type
_entity.pdbx_description
1 polymer ?
#
loop_
_entity_poly.entity_id
_entity_poly.type
_entity_poly.pdbx_seq_one_letter_code
_entity_poly.pdbx_strand_id
1 'polypeptide(L)'
;MTTCLFWVFNQTVVPWLMTLCVLNEKSVENYALLGLLALPFGPLPFVGLAVMCLGLGAVRLVQSVRAGRLPAFWREVFSRQNLLVLAAVLPVFYLYFSSNAATTMEEGRFCFYLSGRQEVDAGKELFDLVRFYMLECGVYLALIWHDHKKDALFYLTAASLMVYPLFRMGAAGTGDFTMRASIPALLVLACMVLGYLVRRKSVFRTGKAWEKALYILLVAALCVGAVTPLVELWHGFIVVWNAGHFGIAYDPYGTVNHVENVYINNFVAWYLQDCPFFRFFAR
;
A
#
# COMPACT_ATOMS: atom_id res chain seq x y z
N MET A 1 4.35 9.19 0.16
CA MET A 1 5.47 8.45 0.81
C MET A 1 5.70 8.98 2.23
N THR A 2 6.29 10.16 2.43
CA THR A 2 6.62 10.67 3.79
C THR A 2 5.38 10.94 4.65
N THR A 3 4.27 11.37 4.05
CA THR A 3 2.97 11.50 4.71
C THR A 3 2.46 10.20 5.36
N CYS A 4 2.79 9.04 4.78
CA CYS A 4 2.43 7.74 5.36
C CYS A 4 3.14 7.49 6.70
N LEU A 5 4.36 8.03 6.89
CA LEU A 5 5.08 7.96 8.16
C LEU A 5 4.43 8.84 9.24
N PHE A 6 3.74 9.90 8.86
CA PHE A 6 3.02 10.74 9.81
C PHE A 6 1.71 10.07 10.26
N TRP A 7 0.91 9.56 9.32
CA TRP A 7 -0.43 9.05 9.63
C TRP A 7 -0.50 7.57 9.98
N VAL A 8 0.34 6.74 9.38
CA VAL A 8 0.19 5.27 9.38
C VAL A 8 1.56 4.57 9.45
N PHE A 9 2.46 5.06 10.31
CA PHE A 9 3.84 4.58 10.40
C PHE A 9 3.94 3.05 10.57
N ASN A 10 3.08 2.49 11.44
CA ASN A 10 3.03 1.06 11.75
C ASN A 10 2.65 0.21 10.52
N GLN A 11 1.74 0.74 9.71
CA GLN A 11 1.26 0.15 8.45
C GLN A 11 2.14 0.51 7.24
N THR A 12 3.22 1.26 7.44
CA THR A 12 4.06 1.77 6.35
C THR A 12 5.45 1.13 6.35
N VAL A 13 6.17 1.18 7.48
CA VAL A 13 7.58 0.79 7.54
C VAL A 13 7.77 -0.68 7.23
N VAL A 14 6.99 -1.57 7.85
CA VAL A 14 7.12 -3.01 7.61
C VAL A 14 6.71 -3.37 6.19
N PRO A 15 5.53 -2.97 5.67
CA PRO A 15 5.18 -3.23 4.27
C PRO A 15 6.20 -2.69 3.26
N TRP A 16 6.86 -1.55 3.53
CA TRP A 16 7.96 -1.08 2.69
C TRP A 16 9.16 -2.03 2.68
N LEU A 17 9.62 -2.46 3.85
CA LEU A 17 10.71 -3.43 3.96
C LEU A 17 10.36 -4.74 3.24
N MET A 18 9.14 -5.25 3.44
CA MET A 18 8.69 -6.49 2.78
C MET A 18 8.62 -6.32 1.26
N THR A 19 8.16 -5.17 0.77
CA THR A 19 8.16 -4.85 -0.67
C THR A 19 9.57 -4.86 -1.23
N LEU A 20 10.55 -4.23 -0.56
CA LEU A 20 11.95 -4.24 -0.99
C LEU A 20 12.55 -5.65 -0.98
N CYS A 21 12.22 -6.46 0.03
CA CYS A 21 12.63 -7.87 0.06
C CYS A 21 12.04 -8.65 -1.12
N VAL A 22 10.74 -8.48 -1.43
CA VAL A 22 10.09 -9.11 -2.59
C VAL A 22 10.75 -8.69 -3.90
N LEU A 23 11.10 -7.41 -4.06
CA LEU A 23 11.79 -6.93 -5.26
C LEU A 23 13.22 -7.50 -5.39
N ASN A 24 13.86 -7.83 -4.28
CA ASN A 24 15.21 -8.41 -4.25
C ASN A 24 15.20 -9.94 -4.46
N GLU A 25 14.04 -10.59 -4.32
CA GLU A 25 13.91 -12.03 -4.48
C GLU A 25 14.11 -12.49 -5.93
N LYS A 26 14.84 -13.59 -6.10
CA LYS A 26 15.14 -14.17 -7.44
C LYS A 26 14.19 -15.31 -7.82
N SER A 27 13.56 -15.96 -6.85
CA SER A 27 12.55 -17.01 -7.01
C SER A 27 11.23 -16.60 -6.36
N VAL A 28 10.14 -17.32 -6.62
CA VAL A 28 8.83 -17.06 -5.98
C VAL A 28 8.66 -17.78 -4.63
N GLU A 29 9.72 -18.46 -4.18
CA GLU A 29 9.73 -19.35 -3.01
C GLU A 29 9.42 -18.66 -1.68
N ASN A 30 9.67 -17.35 -1.60
CA ASN A 30 9.48 -16.57 -0.38
C ASN A 30 8.35 -15.54 -0.49
N TYR A 31 7.59 -15.53 -1.58
CA TYR A 31 6.57 -14.48 -1.79
C TYR A 31 5.43 -14.54 -0.76
N ALA A 32 4.94 -15.74 -0.41
CA ALA A 32 3.90 -15.88 0.60
C ALA A 32 4.44 -15.62 2.01
N LEU A 33 5.68 -16.04 2.29
CA LEU A 33 6.39 -15.70 3.53
C LEU A 33 6.47 -14.18 3.71
N LEU A 34 6.99 -13.47 2.70
CA LEU A 34 7.18 -12.02 2.78
C LEU A 34 5.85 -11.26 2.80
N GLY A 35 4.85 -11.73 2.06
CA GLY A 35 3.50 -11.17 2.13
C GLY A 35 2.90 -11.32 3.54
N LEU A 36 2.81 -12.55 4.05
CA LEU A 36 2.11 -12.86 5.30
C LEU A 36 2.81 -12.30 6.54
N LEU A 37 4.12 -12.02 6.48
CA LEU A 37 4.81 -11.30 7.55
C LEU A 37 4.44 -9.80 7.62
N ALA A 38 3.88 -9.21 6.54
CA ALA A 38 3.34 -7.84 6.56
C ALA A 38 1.91 -7.78 7.14
N LEU A 39 1.18 -8.89 7.10
CA LEU A 39 -0.22 -9.00 7.53
C LEU A 39 -0.50 -8.50 8.97
N PRO A 40 0.34 -8.79 9.99
CA PRO A 40 0.11 -8.31 11.37
C PRO A 40 0.19 -6.78 11.48
N PHE A 41 0.95 -6.14 10.60
CA PHE A 41 1.20 -4.70 10.63
C PHE A 41 0.13 -3.92 9.87
N GLY A 42 -0.63 -4.58 9.00
CA GLY A 42 -1.76 -3.99 8.32
C GLY A 42 -2.39 -4.93 7.29
N PRO A 43 -3.69 -5.24 7.38
CA PRO A 43 -4.37 -6.09 6.39
C PRO A 43 -4.46 -5.43 5.02
N LEU A 44 -4.64 -4.10 4.97
CA LEU A 44 -4.77 -3.35 3.70
C LEU A 44 -3.43 -3.21 2.95
N PRO A 45 -2.31 -2.82 3.59
CA PRO A 45 -1.00 -2.86 2.95
C PRO A 45 -0.59 -4.28 2.53
N PHE A 46 -0.98 -5.30 3.30
CA PHE A 46 -0.79 -6.70 2.92
C PHE A 46 -1.49 -7.03 1.60
N VAL A 47 -2.75 -6.61 1.41
CA VAL A 47 -3.47 -6.80 0.13
C VAL A 47 -2.71 -6.12 -1.01
N GLY A 48 -2.21 -4.90 -0.80
CA GLY A 48 -1.36 -4.21 -1.76
C GLY A 48 -0.12 -5.03 -2.16
N LEU A 49 0.58 -5.58 -1.16
CA LEU A 49 1.78 -6.38 -1.37
C LEU A 49 1.46 -7.73 -2.02
N ALA A 50 0.32 -8.35 -1.67
CA ALA A 50 -0.15 -9.58 -2.28
C ALA A 50 -0.43 -9.38 -3.78
N VAL A 51 -1.06 -8.27 -4.17
CA VAL A 51 -1.26 -7.92 -5.59
C VAL A 51 0.09 -7.82 -6.32
N MET A 52 1.09 -7.18 -5.70
CA MET A 52 2.44 -7.10 -6.25
C MET A 52 3.11 -8.48 -6.38
N CYS A 53 3.07 -9.32 -5.34
CA CYS A 53 3.60 -10.67 -5.37
C CYS A 53 2.93 -11.54 -6.45
N LEU A 54 1.61 -11.48 -6.57
CA LEU A 54 0.85 -12.20 -7.59
C LEU A 54 1.17 -11.70 -9.00
N GLY A 55 1.26 -10.38 -9.20
CA GLY A 55 1.63 -9.79 -10.48
C GLY A 55 3.04 -10.17 -10.92
N LEU A 56 4.02 -10.09 -10.01
CA LEU A 56 5.39 -10.54 -10.27
C LEU A 56 5.47 -12.06 -10.50
N GLY A 57 4.68 -12.83 -9.75
CA GLY A 57 4.53 -14.26 -9.93
C GLY A 57 3.98 -14.60 -11.32
N ALA A 58 2.96 -13.86 -11.79
CA ALA A 58 2.40 -14.03 -13.13
C ALA A 58 3.41 -13.69 -14.23
N VAL A 59 4.20 -12.62 -14.06
CA VAL A 59 5.30 -12.29 -14.99
C VAL A 59 6.32 -13.44 -15.06
N ARG A 60 6.71 -14.02 -13.91
CA ARG A 60 7.61 -15.18 -13.86
C ARG A 60 7.01 -16.46 -14.40
N LEU A 61 5.70 -16.66 -14.24
CA LEU A 61 4.97 -17.77 -14.83
C LEU A 61 5.09 -17.71 -16.35
N VAL A 62 4.81 -16.55 -16.96
CA VAL A 62 4.93 -16.36 -18.42
C VAL A 62 6.37 -16.59 -18.89
N GLN A 63 7.38 -16.12 -18.15
CA GLN A 63 8.79 -16.38 -18.46
C GLN A 63 9.14 -17.87 -18.37
N SER A 64 8.64 -18.57 -17.34
CA SER A 64 8.87 -20.00 -17.12
C SER A 64 8.20 -20.88 -18.19
N VAL A 65 6.99 -20.50 -18.64
CA VAL A 65 6.31 -21.17 -19.76
C VAL A 65 7.13 -21.05 -21.04
N ARG A 66 7.59 -19.83 -21.37
CA ARG A 66 8.44 -19.60 -22.56
C ARG A 66 9.77 -20.34 -22.51
N ALA A 67 10.31 -20.56 -21.31
CA ALA A 67 11.55 -21.29 -21.09
C ALA A 67 11.37 -22.82 -20.94
N GLY A 68 10.13 -23.33 -20.97
CA GLY A 68 9.85 -24.76 -20.77
C GLY A 68 10.10 -25.26 -19.33
N ARG A 69 10.16 -24.38 -18.33
CA ARG A 69 10.49 -24.70 -16.93
C ARG A 69 9.27 -24.63 -15.98
N LEU A 70 8.07 -24.86 -16.49
CA LEU A 70 6.84 -24.77 -15.71
C LEU A 70 6.81 -25.67 -14.45
N PRO A 71 7.33 -26.91 -14.46
CA PRO A 71 7.37 -27.73 -13.24
C PRO A 71 8.27 -27.14 -12.14
N ALA A 72 9.35 -26.45 -12.52
CA ALA A 72 10.23 -25.79 -11.55
C ALA A 72 9.52 -24.60 -10.90
N PHE A 73 8.80 -23.79 -11.68
CA PHE A 73 8.00 -22.69 -11.16
C PHE A 73 6.97 -23.15 -10.11
N TRP A 74 6.22 -24.23 -10.36
CA TRP A 74 5.26 -24.74 -9.40
C TRP A 74 5.92 -25.30 -8.13
N ARG A 75 7.11 -25.89 -8.25
CA ARG A 75 7.90 -26.30 -7.08
C ARG A 75 8.32 -25.11 -6.22
N GLU A 76 8.63 -23.98 -6.85
CA GLU A 76 8.93 -22.74 -6.14
C GLU A 76 7.68 -22.14 -5.47
N VAL A 77 6.54 -22.12 -6.16
CA VAL A 77 5.27 -21.63 -5.57
C VAL A 77 4.90 -22.45 -4.34
N PHE A 78 4.97 -23.78 -4.44
CA PHE A 78 4.74 -24.72 -3.35
C PHE A 78 6.02 -25.06 -2.58
N SER A 79 6.89 -24.07 -2.36
CA SER A 79 8.07 -24.22 -1.52
C SER A 79 7.68 -24.55 -0.07
N ARG A 80 8.63 -25.09 0.68
CA ARG A 80 8.46 -25.33 2.11
C ARG A 80 8.16 -24.03 2.86
N GLN A 81 8.83 -22.92 2.51
CA GLN A 81 8.59 -21.63 3.17
C GLN A 81 7.15 -21.15 2.94
N ASN A 82 6.67 -21.14 1.69
CA ASN A 82 5.33 -20.66 1.36
C ASN A 82 4.26 -21.53 2.02
N LEU A 83 4.39 -22.86 1.96
CA LEU A 83 3.42 -23.79 2.55
C LEU A 83 3.36 -23.68 4.08
N LEU A 84 4.51 -23.59 4.74
CA LEU A 84 4.55 -23.49 6.21
C LEU A 84 3.91 -22.21 6.70
N VAL A 85 4.18 -21.07 6.05
CA VAL A 85 3.61 -19.78 6.48
C VAL A 85 2.12 -19.71 6.15
N LEU A 86 1.69 -20.26 5.00
CA LEU A 86 0.27 -20.38 4.68
C LEU A 86 -0.49 -21.28 5.67
N ALA A 87 0.13 -22.34 6.20
CA ALA A 87 -0.50 -23.21 7.17
C ALA A 87 -0.46 -22.63 8.61
N ALA A 88 0.61 -21.94 8.99
CA ALA A 88 0.82 -21.49 10.36
C ALA A 88 0.31 -20.06 10.63
N VAL A 89 0.53 -19.12 9.70
CA VAL A 89 0.28 -17.69 9.92
C VAL A 89 -1.11 -17.30 9.41
N LEU A 90 -1.45 -17.70 8.18
CA LEU A 90 -2.69 -17.26 7.55
C LEU A 90 -3.96 -17.65 8.35
N PRO A 91 -4.14 -18.88 8.87
CA PRO A 91 -5.37 -19.23 9.59
C PRO A 91 -5.51 -18.44 10.89
N VAL A 92 -4.42 -18.24 11.62
CA VAL A 92 -4.42 -17.49 12.88
C VAL A 92 -4.83 -16.05 12.65
N PHE A 93 -4.18 -15.36 11.70
CA PHE A 93 -4.51 -13.97 11.39
C PHE A 93 -5.88 -13.82 10.71
N TYR A 94 -6.28 -14.78 9.87
CA TYR A 94 -7.61 -14.79 9.28
C TYR A 94 -8.68 -14.83 10.37
N LEU A 95 -8.57 -15.76 11.32
CA LEU A 95 -9.52 -15.88 12.43
C LEU A 95 -9.50 -14.64 13.33
N TYR A 96 -8.32 -14.07 13.57
CA TYR A 96 -8.17 -12.83 14.33
C TYR A 96 -8.91 -11.66 13.65
N PHE A 97 -8.61 -11.38 12.39
CA PHE A 97 -9.23 -10.27 11.66
C PHE A 97 -10.71 -10.49 11.40
N SER A 98 -11.17 -11.74 11.20
CA SER A 98 -12.60 -12.03 11.08
C SER A 98 -13.38 -11.80 12.36
N SER A 99 -12.70 -11.74 13.51
CA SER A 99 -13.33 -11.43 14.80
C SER A 99 -13.53 -9.92 15.02
N ASN A 100 -12.96 -9.08 14.15
CA ASN A 100 -13.07 -7.62 14.27
C ASN A 100 -14.50 -7.15 13.93
N ALA A 101 -15.06 -6.31 14.79
CA ALA A 101 -16.41 -5.77 14.65
C ALA A 101 -16.67 -5.09 13.30
N ALA A 102 -15.67 -4.36 12.78
CA ALA A 102 -15.78 -3.65 11.51
C ALA A 102 -16.12 -4.57 10.33
N THR A 103 -15.76 -5.86 10.38
CA THR A 103 -16.04 -6.82 9.29
C THR A 103 -17.54 -7.09 9.09
N THR A 104 -18.35 -6.90 10.13
CA THR A 104 -19.81 -7.09 10.08
C THR A 104 -20.59 -5.84 9.71
N MET A 105 -19.93 -4.68 9.73
CA MET A 105 -20.53 -3.37 9.48
C MET A 105 -20.50 -3.02 7.98
N GLU A 106 -21.38 -2.11 7.56
CA GLU A 106 -21.37 -1.61 6.18
C GLU A 106 -20.06 -0.89 5.82
N GLU A 107 -19.43 -0.23 6.80
CA GLU A 107 -18.14 0.46 6.63
C GLU A 107 -16.97 -0.49 6.34
N GLY A 108 -17.03 -1.75 6.78
CA GLY A 108 -16.01 -2.76 6.48
C GLY A 108 -16.20 -3.44 5.12
N ARG A 109 -17.30 -3.17 4.41
CA ARG A 109 -17.57 -3.81 3.11
C ARG A 109 -16.67 -3.24 2.02
N PHE A 110 -16.17 -4.14 1.19
CA PHE A 110 -15.47 -3.77 -0.03
C PHE A 110 -16.49 -3.45 -1.12
N CYS A 111 -16.54 -2.19 -1.54
CA CYS A 111 -17.52 -1.68 -2.49
C CYS A 111 -16.82 -0.99 -3.67
N PHE A 112 -17.43 -1.00 -4.85
CA PHE A 112 -16.97 -0.15 -5.93
C PHE A 112 -17.19 1.33 -5.58
N TYR A 113 -16.31 2.20 -6.07
CA TYR A 113 -16.32 3.64 -5.80
C TYR A 113 -17.67 4.31 -6.10
N LEU A 114 -18.39 3.83 -7.13
CA LEU A 114 -19.69 4.35 -7.56
C LEU A 114 -20.89 3.68 -6.86
N SER A 115 -20.68 2.58 -6.13
CA SER A 115 -21.77 1.85 -5.46
C SER A 115 -22.28 2.63 -4.24
N GLY A 116 -23.61 2.81 -4.16
CA GLY A 116 -24.28 3.37 -2.98
C GLY A 116 -24.50 4.89 -2.97
N ARG A 117 -24.16 5.62 -4.04
CA ARG A 117 -24.50 7.05 -4.18
C ARG A 117 -25.86 7.19 -4.87
N GLN A 118 -26.84 7.80 -4.20
CA GLN A 118 -28.20 8.02 -4.71
C GLN A 118 -28.27 9.07 -5.83
N GLU A 119 -27.32 10.01 -5.88
CA GLU A 119 -27.16 10.97 -6.98
C GLU A 119 -25.71 10.90 -7.48
N VAL A 120 -25.50 10.24 -8.62
CA VAL A 120 -24.20 10.13 -9.27
C VAL A 120 -24.18 11.08 -10.46
N ASP A 121 -23.57 12.25 -10.28
CA ASP A 121 -23.08 13.02 -11.41
C ASP A 121 -21.82 12.33 -11.95
N ALA A 122 -22.02 11.50 -12.97
CA ALA A 122 -20.94 10.73 -13.58
C ALA A 122 -19.80 11.63 -14.12
N GLY A 123 -20.11 12.84 -14.56
CA GLY A 123 -19.11 13.80 -15.06
C GLY A 123 -18.22 14.31 -13.93
N LYS A 124 -18.82 14.70 -12.80
CA LYS A 124 -18.10 15.15 -11.62
C LYS A 124 -17.22 14.06 -11.00
N GLU A 125 -17.76 12.85 -10.83
CA GLU A 125 -16.99 11.73 -10.26
C GLU A 125 -15.80 11.33 -11.14
N LEU A 126 -16.00 11.31 -12.46
CA LEU A 126 -14.91 11.03 -13.39
C LEU A 126 -13.83 12.12 -13.31
N PHE A 127 -14.23 13.40 -13.22
CA PHE A 127 -13.30 14.50 -13.06
C PHE A 127 -12.49 14.39 -11.76
N ASP A 128 -13.15 14.10 -10.63
CA ASP A 128 -12.49 13.94 -9.33
C ASP A 128 -11.53 12.75 -9.34
N LEU A 129 -11.91 11.64 -9.98
CA LEU A 129 -11.07 10.46 -10.12
C LEU A 129 -9.84 10.72 -10.99
N VAL A 130 -10.00 11.39 -12.14
CA VAL A 130 -8.89 11.78 -13.02
C VAL A 130 -7.95 12.75 -12.31
N ARG A 131 -8.51 13.74 -11.60
CA ARG A 131 -7.75 14.68 -10.78
C ARG A 131 -6.94 13.95 -9.72
N PHE A 132 -7.55 13.00 -9.02
CA PHE A 132 -6.89 12.16 -8.02
C PHE A 132 -5.71 11.39 -8.64
N TYR A 133 -5.93 10.70 -9.76
CA TYR A 133 -4.86 9.95 -10.43
C TYR A 133 -3.69 10.85 -10.82
N MET A 134 -3.97 12.01 -11.42
CA MET A 134 -2.94 12.93 -11.88
C MET A 134 -2.10 13.48 -10.73
N LEU A 135 -2.73 13.85 -9.61
CA LEU A 135 -2.05 14.38 -8.44
C LEU A 135 -1.24 13.32 -7.69
N GLU A 136 -1.77 12.11 -7.55
CA GLU A 136 -1.14 11.06 -6.73
C GLU A 136 0.02 10.36 -7.44
N CYS A 137 -0.16 9.92 -8.68
CA CYS A 137 0.84 9.09 -9.35
C CYS A 137 0.99 9.33 -10.86
N GLY A 138 -0.03 9.87 -11.52
CA GLY A 138 -0.10 10.02 -12.97
C GLY A 138 1.02 10.88 -13.55
N VAL A 139 1.33 12.02 -12.92
CA VAL A 139 2.44 12.88 -13.35
C VAL A 139 3.77 12.13 -13.27
N TYR A 140 4.06 11.43 -12.17
CA TYR A 140 5.31 10.69 -12.01
C TYR A 140 5.42 9.53 -13.00
N LEU A 141 4.34 8.75 -13.18
CA LEU A 141 4.27 7.65 -14.14
C LEU A 141 4.52 8.15 -15.57
N ALA A 142 3.90 9.26 -15.97
CA ALA A 142 4.07 9.84 -17.30
C ALA A 142 5.50 10.32 -17.56
N LEU A 143 6.12 11.00 -16.58
CA LEU A 143 7.46 11.57 -16.73
C LEU A 143 8.56 10.50 -16.84
N ILE A 144 8.42 9.37 -16.15
CA ILE A 144 9.42 8.28 -16.17
C ILE A 144 9.12 7.19 -17.22
N TRP A 145 7.92 7.23 -17.83
CA TRP A 145 7.43 6.22 -18.78
C TRP A 145 8.45 5.84 -19.86
N HIS A 146 9.12 6.82 -20.45
CA HIS A 146 10.01 6.56 -21.59
C HIS A 146 11.18 5.63 -21.22
N ASP A 147 11.63 5.65 -19.96
CA ASP A 147 12.73 4.82 -19.43
C ASP A 147 12.23 3.41 -19.08
N HIS A 148 10.95 3.28 -18.71
CA HIS A 148 10.34 2.05 -18.20
C HIS A 148 9.31 1.38 -19.14
N LYS A 149 9.22 1.81 -20.41
CA LYS A 149 8.25 1.29 -21.41
C LYS A 149 8.30 -0.23 -21.69
N LYS A 150 9.33 -0.93 -21.24
CA LYS A 150 9.46 -2.41 -21.39
C LYS A 150 9.46 -3.13 -20.05
N ASP A 151 9.39 -2.38 -18.95
CA ASP A 151 9.55 -2.91 -17.61
C ASP A 151 8.20 -3.38 -17.07
N ALA A 152 8.04 -4.69 -16.90
CA ALA A 152 6.81 -5.27 -16.38
C ALA A 152 6.47 -4.76 -14.96
N LEU A 153 7.48 -4.44 -14.14
CA LEU A 153 7.27 -3.89 -12.81
C LEU A 153 6.62 -2.50 -12.86
N PHE A 154 6.96 -1.70 -13.87
CA PHE A 154 6.36 -0.38 -14.08
C PHE A 154 4.86 -0.52 -14.39
N TYR A 155 4.51 -1.40 -15.33
CA TYR A 155 3.11 -1.65 -15.69
C TYR A 155 2.29 -2.22 -14.54
N LEU A 156 2.87 -3.14 -13.77
CA LEU A 156 2.23 -3.69 -12.58
C LEU A 156 1.98 -2.61 -11.52
N THR A 157 2.96 -1.73 -11.30
CA THR A 157 2.85 -0.61 -10.36
C THR A 157 1.77 0.37 -10.82
N ALA A 158 1.80 0.76 -12.10
CA ALA A 158 0.81 1.65 -12.69
C ALA A 158 -0.61 1.05 -12.61
N ALA A 159 -0.78 -0.21 -13.02
CA ALA A 159 -2.07 -0.89 -12.96
C ALA A 159 -2.60 -0.97 -11.52
N SER A 160 -1.75 -1.30 -10.54
CA SER A 160 -2.13 -1.35 -9.13
C SER A 160 -2.64 0.00 -8.64
N LEU A 161 -1.89 1.08 -8.90
CA LEU A 161 -2.27 2.45 -8.51
C LEU A 161 -3.52 2.97 -9.22
N MET A 162 -3.80 2.49 -10.44
CA MET A 162 -5.01 2.83 -11.20
C MET A 162 -6.23 1.99 -10.81
N VAL A 163 -6.04 0.85 -10.15
CA VAL A 163 -7.13 -0.04 -9.76
C VAL A 163 -7.59 0.25 -8.34
N TYR A 164 -6.69 0.57 -7.41
CA TYR A 164 -7.05 0.79 -6.01
C TYR A 164 -8.10 1.89 -5.75
N PRO A 165 -8.12 3.03 -6.46
CA PRO A 165 -9.11 4.08 -6.23
C PRO A 165 -10.52 3.71 -6.72
N LEU A 166 -10.66 2.65 -7.51
CA LEU A 166 -11.95 2.13 -7.96
C LEU A 166 -12.71 1.39 -6.84
N PHE A 167 -12.04 1.12 -5.72
CA PHE A 167 -12.61 0.40 -4.59
C PHE A 167 -12.59 1.25 -3.32
N ARG A 168 -13.61 1.05 -2.49
CA ARG A 168 -13.78 1.69 -1.20
C ARG A 168 -13.95 0.63 -0.11
N MET A 169 -13.31 0.88 1.02
CA MET A 169 -13.47 0.18 2.29
C MET A 169 -13.11 1.19 3.38
N GLY A 170 -13.78 1.15 4.53
CA GLY A 170 -13.64 2.11 5.62
C GLY A 170 -14.85 3.03 5.77
N ALA A 171 -14.84 3.85 6.82
CA ALA A 171 -15.92 4.79 7.13
C ALA A 171 -16.25 5.68 5.92
N ALA A 172 -17.54 5.99 5.74
CA ALA A 172 -18.06 6.64 4.54
C ALA A 172 -17.22 7.86 4.12
N GLY A 173 -16.58 7.78 2.96
CA GLY A 173 -15.82 8.88 2.34
C GLY A 173 -14.31 8.93 2.62
N THR A 174 -13.76 8.05 3.46
CA THR A 174 -12.34 8.13 3.87
C THR A 174 -11.36 7.45 2.91
N GLY A 175 -11.79 6.51 2.07
CA GLY A 175 -10.92 5.88 1.06
C GLY A 175 -9.76 5.06 1.65
N ASP A 176 -9.93 4.50 2.85
CA ASP A 176 -8.89 3.78 3.60
C ASP A 176 -8.22 2.66 2.77
N PHE A 177 -9.01 1.93 1.97
CA PHE A 177 -8.48 0.90 1.08
C PHE A 177 -7.40 1.47 0.15
N THR A 178 -7.72 2.52 -0.60
CA THR A 178 -6.83 3.11 -1.59
C THR A 178 -5.56 3.66 -0.93
N MET A 179 -5.69 4.35 0.20
CA MET A 179 -4.55 4.95 0.90
C MET A 179 -3.59 3.88 1.45
N ARG A 180 -4.11 2.76 1.94
CA ARG A 180 -3.29 1.74 2.63
C ARG A 180 -2.82 0.64 1.68
N ALA A 181 -3.66 0.20 0.73
CA ALA A 181 -3.27 -0.81 -0.26
C ALA A 181 -2.27 -0.27 -1.30
N SER A 182 -2.25 1.04 -1.54
CA SER A 182 -1.28 1.66 -2.45
C SER A 182 0.15 1.77 -1.89
N ILE A 183 0.36 1.59 -0.57
CA ILE A 183 1.65 1.79 0.10
C ILE A 183 2.81 1.03 -0.60
N PRO A 184 2.69 -0.27 -0.92
CA PRO A 184 3.73 -1.01 -1.65
C PRO A 184 4.00 -0.43 -3.04
N ALA A 185 2.96 -0.18 -3.83
CA ALA A 185 3.10 0.32 -5.20
C ALA A 185 3.68 1.75 -5.24
N LEU A 186 3.31 2.61 -4.29
CA LEU A 186 3.87 3.95 -4.16
C LEU A 186 5.37 3.91 -3.81
N LEU A 187 5.81 2.95 -3.00
CA LEU A 187 7.24 2.74 -2.75
C LEU A 187 7.98 2.33 -4.02
N VAL A 188 7.43 1.39 -4.79
CA VAL A 188 8.04 0.96 -6.06
C VAL A 188 8.18 2.15 -7.01
N LEU A 189 7.12 2.96 -7.15
CA LEU A 189 7.15 4.18 -7.95
C LEU A 189 8.21 5.16 -7.45
N ALA A 190 8.30 5.38 -6.14
CA ALA A 190 9.33 6.25 -5.54
C ALA A 190 10.75 5.75 -5.85
N CYS A 191 10.99 4.44 -5.74
CA CYS A 191 12.28 3.83 -6.11
C CYS A 191 12.59 4.00 -7.60
N MET A 192 11.61 3.86 -8.49
CA MET A 192 11.79 4.10 -9.92
C MET A 192 12.10 5.56 -10.23
N VAL A 193 11.38 6.50 -9.61
CA VAL A 193 11.62 7.94 -9.73
C VAL A 193 13.04 8.30 -9.23
N LEU A 194 13.43 7.79 -8.06
CA LEU A 194 14.78 8.00 -7.53
C LEU A 194 15.85 7.40 -8.46
N GLY A 195 15.64 6.17 -8.92
CA GLY A 195 16.51 5.51 -9.88
C GLY A 195 16.67 6.29 -11.17
N TYR A 196 15.59 6.87 -11.70
CA TYR A 196 15.61 7.75 -12.86
C TYR A 196 16.48 8.99 -12.62
N LEU A 197 16.28 9.69 -11.49
CA LEU A 197 17.05 10.90 -11.16
C LEU A 197 18.55 10.61 -11.01
N VAL A 198 18.90 9.48 -10.38
CA VAL A 198 20.30 9.07 -10.19
C VAL A 198 20.94 8.68 -11.51
N ARG A 199 20.27 7.86 -12.34
CA ARG A 199 20.79 7.43 -13.66
C ARG A 199 20.95 8.61 -14.62
N ARG A 200 20.05 9.60 -14.55
CA ARG A 200 20.01 10.75 -15.46
C ARG A 200 20.72 12.00 -14.92
N LYS A 201 21.53 11.89 -13.86
CA LYS A 201 22.24 13.05 -13.27
C LYS A 201 23.10 13.84 -14.27
N SER A 202 23.65 13.18 -15.30
CA SER A 202 24.48 13.80 -16.33
C SER A 202 23.67 14.45 -17.47
N VAL A 203 22.34 14.42 -17.44
CA VAL A 203 21.47 14.92 -18.51
C VAL A 203 21.71 16.39 -18.83
N PHE A 204 22.12 17.20 -17.85
CA PHE A 204 22.45 18.61 -18.07
C PHE A 204 23.69 18.81 -18.95
N ARG A 205 24.65 17.87 -18.90
CA ARG A 205 25.88 17.91 -19.69
C ARG A 205 25.71 17.28 -21.07
N THR A 206 25.08 16.11 -21.14
CA THR A 206 25.09 15.28 -22.36
C THR A 206 23.70 15.02 -22.95
N GLY A 207 22.64 15.41 -22.26
CA GLY A 207 21.27 15.10 -22.64
C GLY A 207 20.69 16.04 -23.68
N LYS A 208 19.65 15.56 -24.37
CA LYS A 208 18.86 16.37 -25.30
C LYS A 208 17.97 17.36 -24.54
N ALA A 209 17.53 18.43 -25.20
CA ALA A 209 16.69 19.46 -24.57
C ALA A 209 15.41 18.88 -23.91
N TRP A 210 14.74 17.93 -24.56
CA TRP A 210 13.54 17.29 -24.00
C TRP A 210 13.84 16.44 -22.76
N GLU A 211 15.01 15.78 -22.68
CA GLU A 211 15.41 14.99 -21.50
C GLU A 211 15.69 15.91 -20.31
N LYS A 212 16.32 17.06 -20.56
CA LYS A 212 16.52 18.11 -19.56
C LYS A 212 15.17 18.63 -19.06
N ALA A 213 14.23 18.90 -19.97
CA ALA A 213 12.89 19.36 -19.61
C ALA A 213 12.15 18.35 -18.73
N LEU A 214 12.14 17.06 -19.10
CA LEU A 214 11.53 16.01 -18.27
C LEU A 214 12.17 15.91 -16.89
N TYR A 215 13.51 16.00 -16.81
CA TYR A 215 14.22 15.97 -15.54
C TYR A 215 13.82 17.15 -14.65
N ILE A 216 13.78 18.37 -15.19
CA ILE A 216 13.36 19.58 -14.48
C ILE A 216 11.90 19.47 -14.03
N LEU A 217 11.00 19.02 -14.91
CA LEU A 217 9.58 18.83 -14.59
C LEU A 217 9.39 17.81 -13.46
N LEU A 218 10.14 16.72 -13.46
CA LEU A 218 10.09 15.71 -12.40
C LEU A 218 10.57 16.27 -11.05
N VAL A 219 11.66 17.03 -11.05
CA VAL A 219 12.15 17.70 -9.83
C VAL A 219 11.13 18.72 -9.34
N ALA A 220 10.56 19.53 -10.24
CA ALA A 220 9.52 20.50 -9.89
C ALA A 220 8.28 19.83 -9.29
N ALA A 221 7.81 18.72 -9.87
CA ALA A 221 6.70 17.94 -9.35
C ALA A 221 6.99 17.40 -7.93
N LEU A 222 8.22 16.90 -7.70
CA LEU A 222 8.64 16.46 -6.37
C LEU A 222 8.69 17.61 -5.36
N CYS A 223 9.15 18.80 -5.76
CA CYS A 223 9.15 19.98 -4.89
C CYS A 223 7.73 20.39 -4.49
N VAL A 224 6.78 20.36 -5.42
CA VAL A 224 5.36 20.62 -5.13
C VAL A 224 4.81 19.55 -4.19
N GLY A 225 5.06 18.27 -4.49
CA GLY A 225 4.62 17.15 -3.65
C GLY A 225 5.24 17.11 -2.25
N ALA A 226 6.40 17.74 -2.05
CA ALA A 226 7.07 17.81 -0.76
C ALA A 226 6.41 18.80 0.22
N VAL A 227 5.55 19.71 -0.25
CA VAL A 227 4.89 20.70 0.62
C VAL A 227 4.06 20.03 1.71
N THR A 228 3.23 19.06 1.35
CA THR A 228 2.37 18.33 2.32
C THR A 228 3.17 17.66 3.44
N PRO A 229 4.15 16.78 3.16
CA PRO A 229 4.90 16.14 4.23
C PRO A 229 5.76 17.13 5.04
N LEU A 230 6.22 18.24 4.44
CA LEU A 230 6.93 19.28 5.19
C LEU A 230 6.00 19.98 6.20
N VAL A 231 4.77 20.28 5.81
CA VAL A 231 3.75 20.86 6.72
C VAL A 231 3.41 19.87 7.84
N GLU A 232 3.28 18.59 7.53
CA GLU A 232 3.01 17.54 8.54
C GLU A 232 4.16 17.38 9.54
N LEU A 233 5.42 17.35 9.06
CA LEU A 233 6.60 17.33 9.92
C LEU A 233 6.68 18.59 10.79
N TRP A 234 6.35 19.75 10.23
CA TRP A 234 6.31 21.02 10.95
C TRP A 234 5.24 21.03 12.05
N HIS A 235 4.04 20.51 11.76
CA HIS A 235 3.00 20.30 12.78
C HIS A 235 3.49 19.39 13.90
N GLY A 236 4.13 18.26 13.58
CA GLY A 236 4.71 17.37 14.58
C GLY A 236 5.72 18.09 15.47
N PHE A 237 6.58 18.94 14.88
CA PHE A 237 7.54 19.73 15.61
C PHE A 237 6.88 20.75 16.57
N ILE A 238 5.88 21.51 16.10
CA ILE A 238 5.15 22.47 16.95
C ILE A 238 4.51 21.76 18.15
N VAL A 239 3.91 20.60 17.94
CA VAL A 239 3.26 19.83 19.02
C VAL A 239 4.28 19.41 20.08
N VAL A 240 5.45 18.90 19.66
CA VAL A 240 6.56 18.56 20.57
C VAL A 240 7.11 19.78 21.29
N TRP A 241 7.31 20.88 20.57
CA TRP A 241 7.81 22.13 21.13
C TRP A 241 6.88 22.68 22.22
N ASN A 242 5.58 22.71 21.94
CA ASN A 242 4.57 23.21 22.88
C ASN A 242 4.42 22.31 24.12
N ALA A 243 4.64 21.00 24.00
CA ALA A 243 4.60 20.08 25.15
C ALA A 243 5.88 20.13 26.00
N GLY A 244 7.01 20.57 25.43
CA GLY A 244 8.30 20.63 26.12
C GLY A 244 8.98 19.27 26.37
N HIS A 245 8.42 18.17 25.84
CA HIS A 245 9.01 16.83 25.92
C HIS A 245 8.65 15.97 24.70
N PHE A 246 9.44 14.92 24.46
CA PHE A 246 9.17 13.92 23.43
C PHE A 246 8.17 12.86 23.91
N GLY A 247 7.64 12.06 22.98
CA GLY A 247 6.78 10.92 23.30
C GLY A 247 5.34 11.27 23.67
N ILE A 248 4.78 12.31 23.03
CA ILE A 248 3.39 12.71 23.25
C ILE A 248 2.49 11.61 22.69
N ALA A 249 1.79 10.90 23.57
CA ALA A 249 0.78 9.95 23.17
C ALA A 249 -0.46 10.72 22.67
N TYR A 250 -0.78 10.59 21.39
CA TYR A 250 -2.07 11.00 20.87
C TYR A 250 -3.08 9.87 21.15
N ASP A 251 -3.62 9.87 22.36
CA ASP A 251 -4.65 8.93 22.81
C ASP A 251 -5.90 9.68 23.27
N PRO A 252 -6.70 10.21 22.32
CA PRO A 252 -7.93 10.92 22.67
C PRO A 252 -9.01 9.99 23.24
N TYR A 253 -8.82 8.67 23.17
CA TYR A 253 -9.78 7.65 23.59
C TYR A 253 -9.45 7.04 24.97
N GLY A 254 -8.22 7.23 25.45
CA GLY A 254 -7.73 6.71 26.72
C GLY A 254 -7.61 5.18 26.73
N THR A 255 -7.49 4.61 27.93
CA THR A 255 -7.46 3.15 28.10
C THR A 255 -8.78 2.52 27.62
N VAL A 256 -8.72 1.28 27.14
CA VAL A 256 -9.79 0.43 26.53
C VAL A 256 -11.16 0.43 27.28
N ASN A 257 -11.24 0.98 28.49
CA ASN A 257 -12.42 1.01 29.35
C ASN A 257 -13.39 2.19 29.10
N HIS A 258 -13.06 3.16 28.24
CA HIS A 258 -13.95 4.29 27.92
C HIS A 258 -14.66 4.10 26.58
N VAL A 259 -15.58 3.13 26.53
CA VAL A 259 -16.28 2.67 25.31
C VAL A 259 -17.33 3.68 24.79
N GLU A 260 -17.58 4.77 25.51
CA GLU A 260 -18.73 5.65 25.26
C GLU A 260 -18.54 6.65 24.11
N ASN A 261 -17.33 6.82 23.58
CA ASN A 261 -17.06 7.79 22.51
C ASN A 261 -16.45 7.14 21.25
N VAL A 262 -17.33 6.92 20.26
CA VAL A 262 -17.17 7.01 18.78
C VAL A 262 -15.90 6.38 18.12
N TYR A 263 -16.13 5.54 17.09
CA TYR A 263 -15.13 4.95 16.15
C TYR A 263 -14.21 3.82 16.67
N ILE A 264 -14.53 3.19 17.80
CA ILE A 264 -13.72 2.09 18.35
C ILE A 264 -13.94 0.75 17.61
N ASN A 265 -14.93 0.65 16.72
CA ASN A 265 -15.29 -0.62 16.05
C ASN A 265 -14.15 -1.21 15.19
N ASN A 266 -13.24 -0.38 14.68
CA ASN A 266 -12.04 -0.86 13.97
C ASN A 266 -11.03 -1.56 14.90
N PHE A 267 -11.19 -1.42 16.21
CA PHE A 267 -10.26 -1.87 17.25
C PHE A 267 -10.91 -2.82 18.27
N VAL A 268 -12.18 -3.19 18.07
CA VAL A 268 -12.95 -4.01 19.02
C VAL A 268 -13.45 -5.27 18.33
N ALA A 269 -13.56 -6.35 19.09
CA ALA A 269 -14.25 -7.57 18.71
C ALA A 269 -15.49 -7.74 19.61
N TRP A 270 -16.66 -7.89 19.02
CA TRP A 270 -17.89 -8.18 19.76
C TRP A 270 -18.02 -9.69 20.01
N TYR A 271 -18.73 -10.08 21.06
CA TYR A 271 -19.06 -11.49 21.35
C TYR A 271 -17.82 -12.42 21.35
N LEU A 272 -16.82 -12.09 22.17
CA LEU A 272 -15.53 -12.79 22.21
C LEU A 272 -15.66 -14.32 22.38
N GLN A 273 -16.65 -14.80 23.14
CA GLN A 273 -16.83 -16.24 23.37
C GLN A 273 -17.34 -17.00 22.13
N ASP A 274 -18.01 -16.31 21.21
CA ASP A 274 -18.52 -16.89 19.96
C ASP A 274 -17.48 -16.85 18.84
N CYS A 275 -16.43 -16.04 19.01
CA CYS A 275 -15.35 -15.90 18.04
C CYS A 275 -14.35 -17.07 18.14
N PRO A 276 -14.12 -17.85 17.07
CA PRO A 276 -13.22 -19.00 17.12
C PRO A 276 -11.78 -18.65 17.52
N PHE A 277 -11.29 -17.48 17.12
CA PHE A 277 -9.95 -17.02 17.51
C PHE A 277 -9.80 -16.96 19.03
N PHE A 278 -10.70 -16.24 19.70
CA PHE A 278 -10.63 -16.06 21.15
C PHE A 278 -10.91 -17.36 21.91
N ARG A 279 -11.79 -18.21 21.39
CA ARG A 279 -12.13 -19.50 22.01
C ARG A 279 -10.96 -20.50 22.02
N PHE A 280 -10.20 -20.57 20.94
CA PHE A 280 -9.18 -21.61 20.72
C PHE A 280 -7.73 -21.13 20.85
N PHE A 281 -7.45 -19.85 20.56
CA PHE A 281 -6.08 -19.33 20.50
C PHE A 281 -5.73 -18.30 21.57
N ALA A 282 -6.72 -17.56 22.12
CA ALA A 282 -6.47 -16.42 23.02
C ALA A 282 -6.97 -16.63 24.46
N ARG A 283 -6.86 -17.87 24.97
CA ARG A 283 -7.19 -18.18 26.37
C ARG A 283 -6.15 -17.68 27.36
#